data_AF-A0A1F9G1V9-F1
#
_entry.id   AF-A0A1F9G1V9-F1
#
_cell.length_a   1.000
_cell.length_b   1.000
_cell.length_c   1.000
_cell.angle_alpha   90.00
_cell.angle_beta   90.00
_cell.angle_gamma   90.00
#
_symmetry.space_group_name_H-M   'P 1'
#
loop_
_entity.id
_entity.type
_entity.pdbx_description
1 polymer ?
#
loop_
_entity_poly.entity_id
_entity_poly.type
_entity_poly.pdbx_seq_one_letter_code
_entity_poly.pdbx_strand_id
1 'polypeptide(L)'
;MALFGAGLVDGLYFALPTRTAATQIHGRLLEAAKLAFTSPPPVVLAVPGYLRVDDVDGAQLPHFRVLWPEDQERFRYRAWAAEQPKRYLAGTVVVGTIDQVLLSSLQVGHAHLRATALLRHLLVVDEVHASDAYMTRILEEVLAYHCAGGGHALLLSATLGGEARARLLSPNAGFSLARPSLAESIAAPYPALTSMGQRPATIAHDGRVREVEVRTAPLLEQPDTVAAAALVAALEGAKVLVLRNTVNDCLETQTAIEARARTICRDDLLFSCRDVITPHHARYARADRVALDRAIEGRFGKTRPDGGCVVVATQTVQQSLDLDADVLFTDLCPMDVLLQRIGRLHRHVRTRPQGFADAIVHLLVPTDRNLGTLVRSDGRGRHHHGLGSVYDDLRVLEATWRCIERSRQWVIPGDCRRLVEETVHSDALAAIVRELGGPWELHAQNVIGGVSGQARIAELGLVDRAKPYAAQPFASDRKIQSRLGEGDRLVSFATAFVAAFGDNVDVLSLRAAWSRGAGPEEEMATDVEQLARGIHFTFGGRRFVYDRLGLRPHIEDVVSVEDDDA
;
A
#
# COMPACT_ATOMS: atom_id res chain seq x y z
N MET A 1 -13.60 0.12 23.22
CA MET A 1 -14.62 0.34 24.27
C MET A 1 -14.04 0.33 25.68
N ALA A 2 -13.23 -0.64 26.10
CA ALA A 2 -12.69 -0.68 27.48
C ALA A 2 -11.90 0.59 27.90
N LEU A 3 -10.95 1.06 27.07
CA LEU A 3 -10.18 2.28 27.35
C LEU A 3 -11.07 3.52 27.48
N PHE A 4 -12.06 3.65 26.60
CA PHE A 4 -13.03 4.76 26.63
C PHE A 4 -13.90 4.69 27.89
N GLY A 5 -14.43 3.52 28.24
CA GLY A 5 -15.22 3.33 29.46
C GLY A 5 -14.44 3.59 30.76
N ALA A 6 -13.11 3.41 30.73
CA ALA A 6 -12.21 3.74 31.83
C ALA A 6 -11.78 5.23 31.84
N GLY A 7 -12.22 6.04 30.88
CA GLY A 7 -11.82 7.45 30.76
C GLY A 7 -10.35 7.66 30.38
N LEU A 8 -9.70 6.65 29.78
CA LEU A 8 -8.29 6.72 29.36
C LEU A 8 -8.11 7.29 27.96
N VAL A 9 -9.17 7.30 27.14
CA VAL A 9 -9.20 7.91 25.81
C VAL A 9 -10.57 8.55 25.59
N ASP A 10 -10.59 9.68 24.88
CA ASP A 10 -11.82 10.41 24.50
C ASP A 10 -12.12 10.29 22.99
N GLY A 11 -11.23 9.67 22.23
CA GLY A 11 -11.38 9.49 20.79
C GLY A 11 -10.65 8.28 20.24
N LEU A 12 -10.85 8.04 18.95
CA LEU A 12 -10.18 7.02 18.16
C LEU A 12 -9.63 7.64 16.87
N TYR A 13 -8.34 7.44 16.60
CA TYR A 13 -7.77 7.68 15.28
C TYR A 13 -7.32 6.35 14.69
N PHE A 14 -7.92 5.96 13.58
CA PHE A 14 -7.55 4.76 12.82
C PHE A 14 -6.75 5.21 11.59
N ALA A 15 -5.44 4.98 11.62
CA ALA A 15 -4.46 5.37 10.61
C ALA A 15 -4.20 4.23 9.63
N LEU A 16 -4.44 4.48 8.35
CA LEU A 16 -4.28 3.52 7.26
C LEU A 16 -3.14 3.92 6.30
N PRO A 17 -2.51 2.95 5.62
CA PRO A 17 -1.46 3.25 4.64
C PRO A 17 -1.99 3.95 3.39
N THR A 18 -3.27 3.77 3.03
CA THR A 18 -3.83 4.32 1.78
C THR A 18 -5.22 4.92 1.92
N ARG A 19 -5.55 5.83 1.00
CA ARG A 19 -6.86 6.50 0.91
C ARG A 19 -8.01 5.50 0.69
N THR A 20 -7.77 4.45 -0.08
CA THR A 20 -8.76 3.39 -0.35
C THR A 20 -9.05 2.59 0.92
N ALA A 21 -8.01 2.15 1.64
CA ALA A 21 -8.16 1.46 2.92
C ALA A 21 -8.93 2.33 3.93
N ALA A 22 -8.60 3.63 4.01
CA ALA A 22 -9.31 4.57 4.88
C ALA A 22 -10.81 4.67 4.56
N THR A 23 -11.18 4.71 3.28
CA THR A 23 -12.59 4.79 2.87
C THR A 23 -13.38 3.54 3.27
N GLN A 24 -12.78 2.35 3.14
CA GLN A 24 -13.44 1.09 3.52
C GLN A 24 -13.56 0.92 5.03
N ILE A 25 -12.50 1.23 5.79
CA ILE A 25 -12.51 1.17 7.25
C ILE A 25 -13.47 2.22 7.84
N HIS A 26 -13.61 3.38 7.21
CA HIS A 26 -14.55 4.42 7.62
C HIS A 26 -15.99 3.90 7.66
N GLY A 27 -16.45 3.20 6.62
CA GLY A 27 -17.78 2.58 6.61
C GLY A 27 -17.96 1.53 7.72
N ARG A 28 -16.93 0.69 7.97
CA ARG A 28 -16.97 -0.31 9.04
C ARG A 28 -17.02 0.33 10.44
N LEU A 29 -16.28 1.40 10.66
CA LEU A 29 -16.26 2.13 11.92
C LEU A 29 -17.56 2.91 12.15
N LEU A 30 -18.19 3.44 11.09
CA LEU A 30 -19.51 4.06 11.17
C LEU A 30 -20.56 3.07 11.68
N GLU A 31 -20.62 1.89 11.07
CA GLU A 31 -21.55 0.85 11.52
C GLU A 31 -21.23 0.36 12.94
N ALA A 32 -19.95 0.20 13.29
CA ALA A 32 -19.55 -0.12 14.66
C ALA A 32 -19.96 0.97 15.66
N ALA A 33 -19.85 2.25 15.30
CA ALA A 33 -20.27 3.37 16.14
C ALA A 33 -21.79 3.41 16.33
N LYS A 34 -22.57 3.16 15.27
CA LYS A 34 -24.03 3.03 15.33
C LYS A 34 -24.49 1.90 16.26
N LEU A 35 -23.77 0.79 16.25
CA LEU A 35 -24.05 -0.36 17.13
C LEU A 35 -23.62 -0.12 18.59
N ALA A 36 -22.52 0.60 18.80
CA ALA A 36 -21.92 0.78 20.11
C ALA A 36 -22.55 1.90 20.96
N PHE A 37 -23.22 2.88 20.34
CA PHE A 37 -23.70 4.08 21.01
C PHE A 37 -25.14 4.41 20.64
N THR A 38 -25.97 4.78 21.64
CA THR A 38 -27.34 5.26 21.40
C THR A 38 -27.37 6.58 20.61
N SER A 39 -26.39 7.44 20.83
CA SER A 39 -26.15 8.65 20.03
C SER A 39 -24.71 8.59 19.51
N PRO A 40 -24.48 8.04 18.31
CA PRO A 40 -23.14 7.83 17.78
C PRO A 40 -22.35 9.14 17.68
N PRO A 41 -21.05 9.15 18.04
CA PRO A 41 -20.17 10.27 17.76
C PRO A 41 -19.94 10.40 16.24
N PRO A 42 -19.62 11.60 15.72
CA PRO A 42 -19.28 11.77 14.32
C PRO A 42 -18.06 10.94 13.91
N VAL A 43 -18.15 10.27 12.76
CA VAL A 43 -17.06 9.50 12.16
C VAL A 43 -16.50 10.25 10.96
N VAL A 44 -15.33 10.86 11.15
CA VAL A 44 -14.67 11.72 10.17
C VAL A 44 -13.76 10.90 9.24
N LEU A 45 -13.88 11.12 7.93
CA LEU A 45 -12.92 10.61 6.95
C LEU A 45 -11.79 11.64 6.74
N ALA A 46 -10.65 11.39 7.36
CA ALA A 46 -9.45 12.23 7.34
C ALA A 46 -8.56 11.94 6.13
N VAL A 47 -9.11 12.17 4.93
CA VAL A 47 -8.39 12.03 3.66
C VAL A 47 -8.49 13.35 2.90
N PRO A 48 -7.35 14.03 2.60
CA PRO A 48 -7.39 15.28 1.84
C PRO A 48 -8.18 15.18 0.54
N GLY A 49 -9.05 16.15 0.29
CA GLY A 49 -9.99 16.15 -0.84
C GLY A 49 -11.29 15.37 -0.61
N TYR A 50 -11.46 14.73 0.56
CA TYR A 50 -12.71 14.10 0.97
C TYR A 50 -13.34 14.95 2.08
N LEU A 51 -14.51 15.49 1.79
CA LEU A 51 -15.35 16.21 2.76
C LEU A 51 -16.45 15.26 3.20
N ARG A 52 -16.13 14.30 4.08
CA ARG A 52 -17.09 13.28 4.52
C ARG A 52 -17.10 13.10 6.03
N VAL A 53 -18.31 13.10 6.59
CA VAL A 53 -18.60 12.74 7.98
C VAL A 53 -19.81 11.85 7.98
N ASP A 54 -19.73 10.75 8.72
CA ASP A 54 -20.77 9.71 8.71
C ASP A 54 -21.03 9.29 7.24
N ASP A 55 -22.28 9.13 6.83
CA ASP A 55 -22.66 8.84 5.44
C ASP A 55 -22.94 10.09 4.59
N VAL A 56 -22.53 11.27 5.06
CA VAL A 56 -22.82 12.56 4.42
C VAL A 56 -21.57 13.16 3.77
N ASP A 57 -21.71 13.53 2.49
CA ASP A 57 -20.70 14.27 1.73
C ASP A 57 -20.99 15.77 1.73
N GLY A 58 -19.96 16.57 1.95
CA GLY A 58 -19.97 18.01 1.81
C GLY A 58 -19.43 18.47 0.46
N ALA A 59 -19.89 19.62 -0.01
CA ALA A 59 -19.37 20.27 -1.22
C ALA A 59 -18.50 21.47 -0.84
N GLN A 60 -17.30 21.54 -1.42
CA GLN A 60 -16.42 22.68 -1.21
C GLN A 60 -16.99 23.93 -1.87
N LEU A 61 -16.99 25.04 -1.14
CA LEU A 61 -17.39 26.36 -1.63
C LEU A 61 -16.18 27.33 -1.63
N PRO A 62 -16.26 28.42 -2.42
CA PRO A 62 -15.28 29.50 -2.35
C PRO A 62 -15.14 30.08 -0.93
N HIS A 63 -13.98 30.66 -0.67
CA HIS A 63 -13.63 31.31 0.61
C HIS A 63 -13.64 30.35 1.82
N PHE A 64 -13.11 29.13 1.63
CA PHE A 64 -12.93 28.13 2.69
C PHE A 64 -14.23 27.71 3.41
N ARG A 65 -15.35 27.70 2.67
CA ARG A 65 -16.63 27.23 3.18
C ARG A 65 -16.92 25.83 2.66
N VAL A 66 -17.72 25.08 3.41
CA VAL A 66 -18.24 23.78 2.99
C VAL A 66 -19.76 23.83 3.11
N LEU A 67 -20.44 23.39 2.05
CA LEU A 67 -21.87 23.18 2.03
C LEU A 67 -22.16 21.75 2.50
N TRP A 68 -22.93 21.62 3.57
CA TRP A 68 -23.41 20.33 4.07
C TRP A 68 -24.92 20.16 3.75
N PRO A 69 -25.39 18.96 3.37
CA PRO A 69 -26.79 18.70 3.02
C PRO A 69 -27.81 18.84 4.17
N GLU A 70 -27.39 18.64 5.43
CA GLU A 70 -28.27 18.68 6.61
C GLU A 70 -28.34 20.08 7.26
N ASP A 71 -29.29 20.27 8.20
CA ASP A 71 -29.48 21.48 9.00
C ASP A 71 -28.14 22.14 9.40
N GLN A 72 -27.84 23.25 8.72
CA GLN A 72 -26.48 23.81 8.66
C GLN A 72 -25.94 24.21 10.01
N GLU A 73 -26.78 24.60 10.97
CA GLU A 73 -26.31 24.99 12.30
C GLU A 73 -25.93 23.79 13.17
N ARG A 74 -26.75 22.74 13.17
CA ARG A 74 -26.51 21.55 14.01
C ARG A 74 -25.42 20.65 13.42
N PHE A 75 -25.37 20.53 12.09
CA PHE A 75 -24.40 19.68 11.41
C PHE A 75 -22.98 20.29 11.39
N ARG A 76 -22.87 21.61 11.44
CA ARG A 76 -21.57 22.32 11.52
C ARG A 76 -20.65 21.82 12.62
N TYR A 77 -21.19 21.53 13.81
CA TYR A 77 -20.39 21.01 14.92
C TYR A 77 -19.89 19.58 14.70
N ARG A 78 -20.66 18.75 13.97
CA ARG A 78 -20.26 17.39 13.62
C ARG A 78 -19.18 17.39 12.53
N ALA A 79 -19.31 18.32 11.59
CA ALA A 79 -18.55 18.31 10.35
C ALA A 79 -17.27 19.16 10.37
N TRP A 80 -17.12 20.07 11.34
CA TRP A 80 -16.00 21.03 11.41
C TRP A 80 -14.61 20.40 11.27
N ALA A 81 -14.42 19.22 11.87
CA ALA A 81 -13.15 18.49 11.82
C ALA A 81 -12.82 17.98 10.41
N ALA A 82 -13.83 17.66 9.58
CA ALA A 82 -13.65 17.17 8.22
C ALA A 82 -13.40 18.26 7.19
N GLU A 83 -13.67 19.53 7.52
CA GLU A 83 -13.60 20.63 6.54
C GLU A 83 -12.17 20.93 6.07
N GLN A 84 -11.15 20.64 6.89
CA GLN A 84 -9.76 20.98 6.58
C GLN A 84 -8.78 19.94 7.14
N PRO A 85 -7.72 19.59 6.40
CA PRO A 85 -6.74 18.60 6.86
C PRO A 85 -6.10 18.89 8.22
N LYS A 86 -5.88 20.16 8.54
CA LYS A 86 -5.33 20.57 9.85
C LYS A 86 -6.28 20.35 11.04
N ARG A 87 -7.57 20.06 10.78
CA ARG A 87 -8.61 19.86 11.80
C ARG A 87 -8.99 18.39 11.98
N TYR A 88 -8.54 17.49 11.11
CA TYR A 88 -8.94 16.08 11.13
C TYR A 88 -8.76 15.42 12.50
N LEU A 89 -7.62 15.63 13.15
CA LEU A 89 -7.31 15.08 14.46
C LEU A 89 -8.18 15.67 15.60
N ALA A 90 -8.98 16.70 15.34
CA ALA A 90 -9.97 17.20 16.29
C ALA A 90 -11.30 16.41 16.28
N GLY A 91 -11.49 15.47 15.35
CA GLY A 91 -12.68 14.61 15.32
C GLY A 91 -12.74 13.64 16.51
N THR A 92 -13.91 13.08 16.82
CA THR A 92 -14.06 12.11 17.93
C THR A 92 -13.64 10.71 17.49
N VAL A 93 -14.21 10.24 16.38
CA VAL A 93 -13.79 9.02 15.69
C VAL A 93 -13.29 9.45 14.32
N VAL A 94 -12.04 9.13 14.02
CA VAL A 94 -11.35 9.59 12.82
C VAL A 94 -10.73 8.41 12.12
N VAL A 95 -10.95 8.31 10.81
CA VAL A 95 -10.35 7.30 9.95
C VAL A 95 -9.63 8.02 8.82
N GLY A 96 -8.32 7.83 8.69
CA GLY A 96 -7.53 8.60 7.72
C GLY A 96 -6.21 7.95 7.37
N THR A 97 -5.43 8.63 6.54
CA THR A 97 -4.09 8.15 6.18
C THR A 97 -3.11 8.38 7.34
N ILE A 98 -2.11 7.51 7.46
CA ILE A 98 -1.03 7.64 8.44
C ILE A 98 -0.31 8.99 8.32
N ASP A 99 -0.22 9.56 7.11
CA ASP A 99 0.43 10.87 6.86
C ASP A 99 -0.14 11.97 7.75
N GLN A 100 -1.46 12.00 7.98
CA GLN A 100 -2.10 13.01 8.83
C GLN A 100 -1.64 12.92 10.29
N VAL A 101 -1.29 11.71 10.75
CA VAL A 101 -0.69 11.46 12.06
C VAL A 101 0.79 11.84 12.06
N LEU A 102 1.54 11.49 11.01
CA LEU A 102 2.97 11.81 10.90
C LEU A 102 3.23 13.33 10.90
N LEU A 103 2.34 14.12 10.30
CA LEU A 103 2.38 15.59 10.33
C LEU A 103 2.33 16.19 11.76
N SER A 104 1.95 15.42 12.78
CA SER A 104 1.92 15.90 14.17
C SER A 104 3.30 16.07 14.81
N SER A 105 4.33 15.43 14.26
CA SER A 105 5.71 15.50 14.76
C SER A 105 6.68 16.20 13.82
N LEU A 106 6.21 16.68 12.66
CA LEU A 106 7.03 17.36 11.66
C LEU A 106 6.99 18.89 11.82
N GLN A 107 8.04 19.58 11.38
CA GLN A 107 8.15 21.05 11.36
C GLN A 107 7.28 21.66 10.25
N VAL A 108 5.98 21.45 10.36
CA VAL A 108 4.95 21.96 9.44
C VAL A 108 3.93 22.81 10.20
N GLY A 109 3.26 23.70 9.47
CA GLY A 109 2.18 24.51 10.02
C GLY A 109 1.14 23.68 10.79
N HIS A 110 0.82 24.11 12.00
CA HIS A 110 -0.15 23.47 12.91
C HIS A 110 0.24 22.07 13.43
N ALA A 111 1.51 21.66 13.39
CA ALA A 111 1.96 20.38 13.96
C ALA A 111 1.58 20.23 15.45
N HIS A 112 1.75 21.28 16.26
CA HIS A 112 1.37 21.26 17.68
C HIS A 112 -0.13 21.06 17.90
N LEU A 113 -0.98 21.68 17.06
CA LEU A 113 -2.43 21.46 17.11
C LEU A 113 -2.76 19.99 16.87
N ARG A 114 -2.15 19.40 15.83
CA ARG A 114 -2.30 17.98 15.50
C ARG A 114 -1.83 17.08 16.65
N ALA A 115 -0.64 17.35 17.21
CA ALA A 115 -0.07 16.58 18.31
C ALA A 115 -0.96 16.62 19.55
N THR A 116 -1.38 17.81 19.98
CA THR A 116 -2.26 17.97 21.15
C THR A 116 -3.61 17.30 20.92
N ALA A 117 -4.19 17.46 19.73
CA ALA A 117 -5.45 16.81 19.41
C ALA A 117 -5.33 15.28 19.39
N LEU A 118 -4.19 14.73 18.95
CA LEU A 118 -3.93 13.29 18.93
C LEU A 118 -3.87 12.67 20.33
N LEU A 119 -3.34 13.36 21.35
CA LEU A 119 -3.10 12.80 22.70
C LEU A 119 -4.33 12.16 23.36
N ARG A 120 -5.54 12.66 23.07
CA ARG A 120 -6.79 12.09 23.62
C ARG A 120 -7.29 10.85 22.88
N HIS A 121 -6.67 10.46 21.77
CA HIS A 121 -7.11 9.33 20.97
C HIS A 121 -6.41 8.04 21.36
N LEU A 122 -7.14 6.93 21.27
CA LEU A 122 -6.51 5.67 20.92
C LEU A 122 -6.00 5.78 19.49
N LEU A 123 -4.68 5.72 19.30
CA LEU A 123 -4.06 5.68 17.98
C LEU A 123 -3.96 4.23 17.51
N VAL A 124 -4.73 3.86 16.50
CA VAL A 124 -4.59 2.56 15.83
C VAL A 124 -3.84 2.80 14.53
N VAL A 125 -2.73 2.12 14.31
CA VAL A 125 -1.99 2.15 13.04
C VAL A 125 -2.07 0.78 12.41
N ASP A 126 -2.69 0.73 11.24
CA ASP A 126 -2.87 -0.51 10.49
C ASP A 126 -1.76 -0.72 9.46
N GLU A 127 -1.52 -1.99 9.13
CA GLU A 127 -0.49 -2.42 8.17
C GLU A 127 0.89 -1.78 8.39
N VAL A 128 1.36 -1.79 9.65
CA VAL A 128 2.69 -1.29 9.98
C VAL A 128 3.74 -2.19 9.33
N HIS A 129 4.56 -1.61 8.45
CA HIS A 129 5.63 -2.31 7.72
C HIS A 129 6.96 -1.57 7.94
N ALA A 130 8.07 -2.29 7.80
CA ALA A 130 9.41 -1.76 8.04
C ALA A 130 10.07 -1.17 6.77
N SER A 131 9.37 -1.14 5.64
CA SER A 131 9.97 -0.87 4.32
C SER A 131 10.23 0.60 4.02
N ASP A 132 9.61 1.54 4.74
CA ASP A 132 9.90 2.97 4.60
C ASP A 132 10.62 3.50 5.85
N ALA A 133 11.93 3.70 5.75
CA ALA A 133 12.77 4.17 6.84
C ALA A 133 12.44 5.61 7.28
N TYR A 134 12.00 6.45 6.34
CA TYR A 134 11.62 7.84 6.61
C TYR A 134 10.33 7.90 7.43
N MET A 135 9.26 7.25 6.97
CA MET A 135 7.99 7.18 7.68
C MET A 135 8.12 6.44 9.01
N THR A 136 8.87 5.34 9.06
CA THR A 136 9.10 4.57 10.30
C THR A 136 9.74 5.45 11.37
N ARG A 137 10.76 6.26 11.01
CA ARG A 137 11.42 7.16 11.98
C ARG A 137 10.46 8.22 12.52
N ILE A 138 9.59 8.77 11.67
CA ILE A 138 8.58 9.76 12.13
C ILE A 138 7.53 9.08 13.02
N LEU A 139 7.09 7.86 12.66
CA LEU A 139 6.16 7.09 13.48
C LEU A 139 6.74 6.79 14.86
N GLU A 140 8.01 6.42 14.95
CA GLU A 140 8.71 6.26 16.24
C GLU A 140 8.60 7.54 17.09
N GLU A 141 8.84 8.73 16.52
CA GLU A 141 8.69 10.00 17.24
C GLU A 141 7.24 10.29 17.66
N VAL A 142 6.26 10.00 16.79
CA VAL A 142 4.84 10.12 17.14
C VAL A 142 4.51 9.22 18.33
N LEU A 143 4.94 7.95 18.30
CA LEU A 143 4.69 7.00 19.38
C LEU A 143 5.40 7.39 20.68
N ALA A 144 6.65 7.85 20.58
CA ALA A 144 7.40 8.40 21.71
C ALA A 144 6.62 9.51 22.42
N TYR A 145 6.21 10.54 21.66
CA TYR A 145 5.48 11.68 22.19
C TYR A 145 4.09 11.31 22.72
N HIS A 146 3.34 10.51 21.94
CA HIS A 146 1.98 10.10 22.28
C HIS A 146 1.95 9.30 23.59
N CYS A 147 2.82 8.30 23.73
CA CYS A 147 2.91 7.47 24.92
C CYS A 147 3.48 8.24 26.12
N ALA A 148 4.45 9.14 25.92
CA ALA A 148 4.97 9.99 26.99
C ALA A 148 3.90 10.95 27.54
N GLY A 149 2.94 11.37 26.70
CA GLY A 149 1.78 12.15 27.09
C GLY A 149 0.65 11.35 27.76
N GLY A 150 0.82 10.04 27.98
CA GLY A 150 -0.21 9.15 28.52
C GLY A 150 -1.19 8.58 27.48
N GLY A 151 -0.94 8.84 26.20
CA GLY A 151 -1.74 8.30 25.10
C GLY A 151 -1.56 6.80 24.92
N HIS A 152 -2.56 6.16 24.30
CA HIS A 152 -2.55 4.73 23.98
C HIS A 152 -2.43 4.49 22.48
N ALA A 153 -1.62 3.51 22.08
CA ALA A 153 -1.45 3.11 20.69
C ALA A 153 -1.60 1.59 20.50
N LEU A 154 -2.12 1.19 19.33
CA LEU A 154 -2.23 -0.19 18.86
C LEU A 154 -1.67 -0.26 17.44
N LEU A 155 -0.65 -1.09 17.25
CA LEU A 155 -0.03 -1.32 15.94
C LEU A 155 -0.48 -2.68 15.41
N LEU A 156 -0.99 -2.72 14.19
CA LEU A 156 -1.42 -3.94 13.51
C LEU A 156 -0.47 -4.22 12.35
N SER A 157 -0.07 -5.49 12.21
CA SER A 157 0.78 -5.91 11.10
C SER A 157 0.64 -7.42 10.87
N ALA A 158 0.59 -7.81 9.59
CA ALA A 158 0.61 -9.22 9.22
C ALA A 158 1.99 -9.86 9.43
N THR A 159 3.08 -9.14 9.19
CA THR A 159 4.40 -9.75 8.93
C THR A 159 5.57 -8.93 9.51
N LEU A 160 5.35 -8.19 10.59
CA LEU A 160 6.39 -7.37 11.22
C LEU A 160 7.55 -8.20 11.81
N GLY A 161 8.77 -8.00 11.32
CA GLY A 161 10.00 -8.64 11.81
C GLY A 161 10.38 -8.24 13.25
N GLY A 162 11.19 -9.08 13.91
CA GLY A 162 11.54 -8.95 15.33
C GLY A 162 12.27 -7.65 15.65
N GLU A 163 13.19 -7.23 14.77
CA GLU A 163 13.92 -5.97 14.92
C GLU A 163 13.02 -4.75 14.80
N ALA A 164 12.11 -4.74 13.82
CA ALA A 164 11.15 -3.65 13.62
C ALA A 164 10.16 -3.56 14.79
N ARG A 165 9.68 -4.71 15.28
CA ARG A 165 8.85 -4.80 16.49
C ARG A 165 9.58 -4.22 17.71
N ALA A 166 10.86 -4.55 17.90
CA ALA A 166 11.64 -4.02 19.02
C ALA A 166 11.76 -2.49 18.96
N ARG A 167 12.00 -1.92 17.77
CA ARG A 167 12.06 -0.46 17.57
C ARG A 167 10.74 0.24 17.91
N LEU A 168 9.63 -0.27 17.38
CA LEU A 168 8.31 0.32 17.60
C LEU A 168 7.82 0.19 19.06
N LEU A 169 8.28 -0.83 19.79
CA LEU A 169 8.03 -0.99 21.23
C LEU A 169 9.04 -0.25 22.11
N SER A 170 10.03 0.43 21.52
CA SER A 170 11.03 1.20 22.25
C SER A 170 11.32 2.51 21.52
N PRO A 171 10.30 3.35 21.23
CA PRO A 171 10.46 4.51 20.37
C PRO A 171 11.47 5.54 20.91
N ASN A 172 11.70 5.55 22.24
CA ASN A 172 12.68 6.41 22.91
C ASN A 172 14.11 5.84 22.97
N ALA A 173 14.32 4.57 22.62
CA ALA A 173 15.63 3.93 22.78
C ALA A 173 16.65 4.36 21.72
N GLY A 174 16.18 4.90 20.58
CA GLY A 174 17.05 5.30 19.47
C GLY A 174 18.04 4.20 19.08
N PHE A 175 19.28 4.59 18.83
CA PHE A 175 20.37 3.65 18.47
C PHE A 175 20.86 2.76 19.63
N SER A 176 20.42 3.00 20.87
CA SER A 176 20.83 2.21 22.04
C SER A 176 19.97 0.97 22.27
N LEU A 177 19.00 0.70 21.39
CA LEU A 177 18.13 -0.45 21.49
C LEU A 177 18.91 -1.76 21.30
N ALA A 178 18.85 -2.64 22.29
CA ALA A 178 19.32 -4.01 22.15
C ALA A 178 18.48 -4.73 21.09
N ARG A 179 19.14 -5.15 20.01
CA ARG A 179 18.48 -5.86 18.92
C ARG A 179 18.29 -7.33 19.30
N PRO A 180 17.10 -7.92 19.11
CA PRO A 180 16.94 -9.36 19.26
C PRO A 180 17.83 -10.10 18.25
N SER A 181 18.31 -11.28 18.63
CA SER A 181 19.00 -12.19 17.72
C SER A 181 18.04 -12.81 16.72
N LEU A 182 18.58 -13.38 15.63
CA LEU A 182 17.77 -14.09 14.64
C LEU A 182 17.03 -15.28 15.26
N ALA A 183 17.72 -16.05 16.11
CA ALA A 183 17.14 -17.21 16.78
C ALA A 183 15.98 -16.82 17.72
N GLU A 184 16.14 -15.76 18.51
CA GLU A 184 15.08 -15.22 19.37
C GLU A 184 13.89 -14.70 18.55
N SER A 185 14.17 -14.07 17.40
CA SER A 185 13.14 -13.55 16.51
C SER A 185 12.33 -14.69 15.87
N ILE A 186 12.99 -15.75 15.37
CA ILE A 186 12.33 -16.94 14.81
C ILE A 186 11.49 -17.67 15.86
N ALA A 187 12.02 -17.80 17.09
CA ALA A 187 11.33 -18.50 18.18
C ALA A 187 10.11 -17.74 18.75
N ALA A 188 9.92 -16.48 18.38
CA ALA A 188 8.76 -15.71 18.83
C ALA A 188 7.46 -16.30 18.28
N PRO A 189 6.38 -16.38 19.07
CA PRO A 189 5.11 -16.92 18.61
C PRO A 189 4.52 -16.10 17.45
N TYR A 190 3.70 -16.77 16.65
CA TYR A 190 2.87 -16.15 15.62
C TYR A 190 1.61 -16.99 15.42
N PRO A 191 0.40 -16.39 15.37
CA PRO A 191 0.11 -14.98 15.63
C PRO A 191 0.38 -14.59 17.09
N ALA A 192 0.72 -13.32 17.33
CA ALA A 192 1.09 -12.86 18.67
C ALA A 192 0.64 -11.42 18.95
N LEU A 193 0.41 -11.14 20.23
CA LEU A 193 0.24 -9.81 20.79
C LEU A 193 1.47 -9.47 21.64
N THR A 194 2.01 -8.27 21.47
CA THR A 194 3.13 -7.78 22.28
C THR A 194 2.75 -6.45 22.90
N SER A 195 3.05 -6.30 24.19
CA SER A 195 2.93 -5.03 24.91
C SER A 195 4.31 -4.47 25.25
N MET A 196 4.38 -3.17 25.53
CA MET A 196 5.60 -2.48 25.95
C MET A 196 6.22 -3.19 27.16
N GLY A 197 7.51 -3.53 27.06
CA GLY A 197 8.25 -4.21 28.14
C GLY A 197 7.87 -5.68 28.38
N GLN A 198 7.02 -6.27 27.54
CA GLN A 198 6.57 -7.66 27.66
C GLN A 198 7.06 -8.50 26.48
N ARG A 199 7.19 -9.82 26.69
CA ARG A 199 7.48 -10.77 25.61
C ARG A 199 6.23 -10.99 24.75
N PRO A 200 6.37 -11.32 23.45
CA PRO A 200 5.23 -11.67 22.61
C PRO A 200 4.47 -12.86 23.20
N ALA A 201 3.15 -12.74 23.28
CA ALA A 201 2.25 -13.79 23.75
C ALA A 201 1.41 -14.32 22.58
N THR A 202 1.26 -15.65 22.50
CA THR A 202 0.40 -16.29 21.51
C THR A 202 -1.04 -15.85 21.72
N ILE A 203 -1.75 -15.57 20.63
CA ILE A 203 -3.19 -15.32 20.65
C ILE A 203 -3.92 -16.49 20.02
N ALA A 204 -5.14 -16.76 20.51
CA ALA A 204 -6.02 -17.73 19.88
C ALA A 204 -6.34 -17.28 18.45
N HIS A 205 -6.20 -18.20 17.50
CA HIS A 205 -6.70 -18.04 16.14
C HIS A 205 -7.68 -19.17 15.83
N ASP A 206 -8.43 -19.05 14.75
CA ASP A 206 -9.50 -19.96 14.35
C ASP A 206 -9.01 -21.37 13.93
N GLY A 207 -7.75 -21.71 14.20
CA GLY A 207 -7.13 -22.99 13.86
C GLY A 207 -6.97 -23.23 12.36
N ARG A 208 -7.31 -22.26 11.50
CA ARG A 208 -7.16 -22.43 10.05
C ARG A 208 -5.69 -22.54 9.72
N VAL A 209 -5.35 -23.65 9.09
CA VAL A 209 -4.04 -23.94 8.55
C VAL A 209 -4.19 -24.11 7.05
N ARG A 210 -3.27 -23.51 6.29
CA ARG A 210 -3.19 -23.69 4.84
C ARG A 210 -1.81 -24.20 4.48
N GLU A 211 -1.78 -25.33 3.80
CA GLU A 211 -0.59 -25.81 3.12
C GLU A 211 -0.50 -25.11 1.77
N VAL A 212 0.64 -24.47 1.50
CA VAL A 212 0.89 -23.70 0.28
C VAL A 212 2.16 -24.23 -0.36
N GLU A 213 2.06 -24.60 -1.64
CA GLU A 213 3.21 -24.95 -2.46
C GLU A 213 3.66 -23.75 -3.29
N VAL A 214 4.93 -23.36 -3.15
CA VAL A 214 5.55 -22.30 -3.95
C VAL A 214 6.50 -22.89 -4.98
N ARG A 215 6.13 -22.74 -6.25
CA ARG A 215 6.86 -23.21 -7.42
C ARG A 215 7.54 -22.03 -8.10
N THR A 216 8.87 -22.03 -8.15
CA THR A 216 9.63 -21.06 -8.93
C THR A 216 9.46 -21.31 -10.42
N ALA A 217 9.13 -20.26 -11.18
CA ALA A 217 8.97 -20.29 -12.63
C ALA A 217 9.87 -19.19 -13.25
N PRO A 218 10.90 -19.55 -14.04
CA PRO A 218 11.84 -18.60 -14.65
C PRO A 218 11.20 -17.89 -15.86
N LEU A 219 10.17 -17.10 -15.57
CA LEU A 219 9.24 -16.50 -16.54
C LEU A 219 9.03 -15.00 -16.27
N LEU A 220 9.84 -14.38 -15.41
CA LEU A 220 9.66 -12.96 -15.05
C LEU A 220 9.66 -12.06 -16.29
N GLU A 221 10.55 -12.33 -17.24
CA GLU A 221 10.70 -11.59 -18.51
C GLU A 221 9.75 -12.09 -19.63
N GLN A 222 8.85 -13.03 -19.36
CA GLN A 222 8.08 -13.75 -20.39
C GLN A 222 6.57 -13.56 -20.22
N PRO A 223 6.02 -12.35 -20.47
CA PRO A 223 4.59 -12.08 -20.31
C PRO A 223 3.71 -13.01 -21.13
N ASP A 224 4.14 -13.39 -22.35
CA ASP A 224 3.43 -14.34 -23.21
C ASP A 224 3.30 -15.74 -22.62
N THR A 225 4.36 -16.24 -21.98
CA THR A 225 4.36 -17.58 -21.37
C THR A 225 3.53 -17.58 -20.10
N VAL A 226 3.60 -16.52 -19.30
CA VAL A 226 2.75 -16.31 -18.12
C VAL A 226 1.28 -16.25 -18.53
N ALA A 227 0.94 -15.47 -19.56
CA ALA A 227 -0.39 -15.37 -20.11
C ALA A 227 -0.94 -16.72 -20.59
N ALA A 228 -0.12 -17.53 -21.26
CA ALA A 228 -0.49 -18.88 -21.68
C ALA A 228 -0.83 -19.78 -20.49
N ALA A 229 0.04 -19.83 -19.49
CA ALA A 229 -0.16 -20.66 -18.30
C ALA A 229 -1.40 -20.23 -17.49
N ALA A 230 -1.60 -18.91 -17.36
CA ALA A 230 -2.77 -18.36 -16.67
C ALA A 230 -4.08 -18.70 -17.39
N LEU A 231 -4.12 -18.61 -18.73
CA LEU A 231 -5.30 -18.99 -19.51
C LEU A 231 -5.59 -20.49 -19.42
N VAL A 232 -4.58 -21.35 -19.43
CA VAL A 232 -4.76 -22.80 -19.26
C VAL A 232 -5.46 -23.09 -17.93
N ALA A 233 -5.01 -22.48 -16.82
CA ALA A 233 -5.67 -22.67 -15.54
C ALA A 233 -7.12 -22.14 -15.53
N ALA A 234 -7.39 -21.00 -16.17
CA ALA A 234 -8.75 -20.48 -16.29
C ALA A 234 -9.65 -21.36 -17.17
N LEU A 235 -9.11 -21.97 -18.23
CA LEU A 235 -9.85 -22.94 -19.06
C LEU A 235 -10.31 -24.16 -18.25
N GLU A 236 -9.53 -24.58 -17.27
CA GLU A 236 -9.86 -25.64 -16.30
C GLU A 236 -10.81 -25.17 -15.19
N GLY A 237 -11.28 -23.92 -15.27
CA GLY A 237 -12.28 -23.35 -14.36
C GLY A 237 -11.70 -22.59 -13.18
N ALA A 238 -10.38 -22.41 -13.09
CA ALA A 238 -9.73 -21.70 -11.99
C ALA A 238 -9.92 -20.17 -12.07
N LYS A 239 -10.07 -19.54 -10.91
CA LYS A 239 -9.82 -18.10 -10.76
C LYS A 239 -8.32 -17.88 -10.59
N VAL A 240 -7.73 -17.21 -11.55
CA VAL A 240 -6.29 -16.99 -11.66
C VAL A 240 -5.99 -15.53 -11.35
N LEU A 241 -5.14 -15.32 -10.34
CA LEU A 241 -4.62 -14.00 -10.01
C LEU A 241 -3.17 -13.90 -10.49
N VAL A 242 -2.90 -12.95 -11.39
CA VAL A 242 -1.55 -12.66 -11.88
C VAL A 242 -1.09 -11.33 -11.32
N LEU A 243 -0.14 -11.35 -10.39
CA LEU A 243 0.41 -10.17 -9.72
C LEU A 243 1.78 -9.79 -10.28
N ARG A 244 1.81 -8.67 -10.99
CA ARG A 244 3.04 -8.07 -11.52
C ARG A 244 3.51 -6.93 -10.61
N ASN A 245 4.82 -6.77 -10.46
CA ASN A 245 5.40 -5.78 -9.56
C ASN A 245 5.26 -4.35 -10.10
N THR A 246 5.28 -4.17 -11.42
CA THR A 246 5.12 -2.85 -12.04
C THR A 246 3.84 -2.77 -12.85
N VAL A 247 3.38 -1.55 -13.09
CA VAL A 247 2.20 -1.34 -13.96
C VAL A 247 2.54 -1.69 -15.39
N ASN A 248 3.75 -1.40 -15.89
CA ASN A 248 4.11 -1.70 -17.26
C ASN A 248 4.07 -3.23 -17.51
N ASP A 249 4.65 -4.01 -16.59
CA ASP A 249 4.59 -5.48 -16.64
C ASP A 249 3.16 -6.03 -16.59
N CYS A 250 2.29 -5.37 -15.81
CA CYS A 250 0.87 -5.68 -15.74
C CYS A 250 0.20 -5.42 -17.10
N LEU A 251 0.48 -4.29 -17.75
CA LEU A 251 -0.06 -3.95 -19.07
C LEU A 251 0.46 -4.87 -20.19
N GLU A 252 1.74 -5.23 -20.16
CA GLU A 252 2.33 -6.19 -21.10
C GLU A 252 1.69 -7.57 -20.99
N THR A 253 1.57 -8.08 -19.75
CA THR A 253 0.93 -9.37 -19.48
C THR A 253 -0.55 -9.33 -19.84
N GLN A 254 -1.25 -8.23 -19.56
CA GLN A 254 -2.64 -8.01 -19.97
C GLN A 254 -2.80 -8.00 -21.50
N THR A 255 -1.87 -7.38 -22.22
CA THR A 255 -1.92 -7.36 -23.69
C THR A 255 -1.69 -8.75 -24.26
N ALA A 256 -0.72 -9.49 -23.72
CA ALA A 256 -0.42 -10.87 -24.10
C ALA A 256 -1.60 -11.81 -23.83
N ILE A 257 -2.26 -11.70 -22.67
CA ILE A 257 -3.39 -12.56 -22.33
C ILE A 257 -4.61 -12.28 -23.20
N GLU A 258 -4.88 -11.01 -23.52
CA GLU A 258 -5.93 -10.63 -24.45
C GLU A 258 -5.68 -11.15 -25.87
N ALA A 259 -4.44 -11.04 -26.37
CA ALA A 259 -4.09 -11.56 -27.68
C ALA A 259 -4.35 -13.07 -27.77
N ARG A 260 -3.93 -13.81 -26.74
CA ARG A 260 -4.13 -15.26 -26.68
C ARG A 260 -5.59 -15.66 -26.50
N ALA A 261 -6.33 -15.00 -25.62
CA ALA A 261 -7.74 -15.26 -25.40
C ALA A 261 -8.56 -15.07 -26.68
N ARG A 262 -8.27 -14.01 -27.45
CA ARG A 262 -8.89 -13.77 -28.77
C ARG A 262 -8.60 -14.91 -29.75
N THR A 263 -7.36 -15.40 -29.81
CA THR A 263 -6.97 -16.52 -30.69
C THR A 263 -7.76 -17.79 -30.40
N ILE A 264 -8.10 -18.06 -29.13
CA ILE A 264 -8.90 -19.23 -28.74
C ILE A 264 -10.40 -18.91 -28.56
N CYS A 265 -10.83 -17.69 -28.89
CA CYS A 265 -12.19 -17.19 -28.72
C CYS A 265 -12.73 -17.32 -27.29
N ARG A 266 -11.89 -17.03 -26.29
CA ARG A 266 -12.22 -17.13 -24.85
C ARG A 266 -12.04 -15.82 -24.07
N ASP A 267 -12.48 -14.72 -24.67
CA ASP A 267 -12.50 -13.40 -23.99
C ASP A 267 -13.39 -13.41 -22.73
N ASP A 268 -14.33 -14.37 -22.61
CA ASP A 268 -15.16 -14.60 -21.43
C ASP A 268 -14.38 -14.98 -20.17
N LEU A 269 -13.15 -15.49 -20.33
CA LEU A 269 -12.25 -15.82 -19.23
C LEU A 269 -11.51 -14.61 -18.69
N LEU A 270 -11.58 -13.46 -19.33
CA LEU A 270 -10.83 -12.29 -18.90
C LEU A 270 -11.66 -11.46 -17.93
N PHE A 271 -10.99 -10.94 -16.90
CA PHE A 271 -11.59 -9.97 -16.01
C PHE A 271 -12.05 -8.74 -16.80
N SER A 272 -13.29 -8.34 -16.52
CA SER A 272 -13.90 -7.15 -17.10
C SER A 272 -14.67 -6.36 -16.05
N CYS A 273 -14.69 -5.04 -16.24
CA CYS A 273 -15.50 -4.11 -15.47
C CYS A 273 -16.50 -3.45 -16.43
N ARG A 274 -17.81 -3.59 -16.17
CA ARG A 274 -18.88 -3.07 -17.05
C ARG A 274 -18.65 -3.46 -18.52
N ASP A 275 -18.37 -4.75 -18.74
CA ASP A 275 -18.08 -5.36 -20.06
C ASP A 275 -16.84 -4.82 -20.78
N VAL A 276 -15.92 -4.19 -20.04
CA VAL A 276 -14.63 -3.73 -20.56
C VAL A 276 -13.50 -4.56 -19.96
N ILE A 277 -12.81 -5.32 -20.80
CA ILE A 277 -11.62 -6.11 -20.41
C ILE A 277 -10.49 -5.16 -20.02
N THR A 278 -9.94 -5.37 -18.84
CA THR A 278 -9.04 -4.41 -18.18
C THR A 278 -8.16 -5.10 -17.14
N PRO A 279 -6.94 -4.60 -16.88
CA PRO A 279 -6.18 -4.98 -15.70
C PRO A 279 -6.65 -4.20 -14.46
N HIS A 280 -6.05 -4.51 -13.30
CA HIS A 280 -6.31 -3.80 -12.03
C HIS A 280 -5.03 -3.19 -11.43
N HIS A 281 -4.92 -1.87 -11.39
CA HIS A 281 -3.75 -1.15 -10.84
C HIS A 281 -4.10 0.26 -10.35
N ALA A 282 -3.11 1.02 -9.85
CA ALA A 282 -3.34 2.32 -9.21
C ALA A 282 -3.58 3.49 -10.18
N ARG A 283 -3.28 3.33 -11.48
CA ARG A 283 -3.27 4.42 -12.48
C ARG A 283 -4.65 4.71 -13.09
N TYR A 284 -5.73 4.47 -12.34
CA TYR A 284 -7.10 4.82 -12.74
C TYR A 284 -7.60 6.05 -11.98
N ALA A 285 -8.50 6.80 -12.63
CA ALA A 285 -9.31 7.82 -11.99
C ALA A 285 -10.05 7.23 -10.79
N ARG A 286 -10.43 8.09 -9.83
CA ARG A 286 -11.08 7.65 -8.60
C ARG A 286 -12.39 6.89 -8.87
N ALA A 287 -13.25 7.43 -9.72
CA ALA A 287 -14.55 6.81 -10.04
C ALA A 287 -14.35 5.41 -10.63
N ASP A 288 -13.47 5.30 -11.62
CA ASP A 288 -13.11 4.04 -12.27
C ASP A 288 -12.50 3.03 -11.29
N ARG A 289 -11.65 3.46 -10.36
CA ARG A 289 -11.07 2.60 -9.33
C ARG A 289 -12.13 2.00 -8.41
N VAL A 290 -13.12 2.79 -8.01
CA VAL A 290 -14.26 2.29 -7.22
C VAL A 290 -15.06 1.26 -8.02
N ALA A 291 -15.25 1.46 -9.31
CA ALA A 291 -15.90 0.48 -10.18
C ALA A 291 -15.09 -0.81 -10.31
N LEU A 292 -13.77 -0.70 -10.50
CA LEU A 292 -12.84 -1.81 -10.61
C LEU A 292 -12.75 -2.63 -9.32
N ASP A 293 -12.61 -1.99 -8.16
CA ASP A 293 -12.57 -2.63 -6.84
C ASP A 293 -13.85 -3.47 -6.62
N ARG A 294 -15.03 -2.91 -6.94
CA ARG A 294 -16.31 -3.64 -6.85
C ARG A 294 -16.38 -4.81 -7.83
N ALA A 295 -15.91 -4.63 -9.05
CA ALA A 295 -15.95 -5.67 -10.08
C ALA A 295 -15.04 -6.85 -9.72
N ILE A 296 -13.82 -6.58 -9.24
CA ILE A 296 -12.88 -7.64 -8.86
C ILE A 296 -13.36 -8.38 -7.60
N GLU A 297 -13.90 -7.69 -6.60
CA GLU A 297 -14.52 -8.34 -5.44
C GLU A 297 -15.74 -9.19 -5.83
N GLY A 298 -16.57 -8.73 -6.77
CA GLY A 298 -17.67 -9.53 -7.30
C GLY A 298 -17.21 -10.81 -8.01
N ARG A 299 -16.03 -10.80 -8.65
CA ARG A 299 -15.48 -11.93 -9.42
C ARG A 299 -14.56 -12.86 -8.63
N PHE A 300 -13.91 -12.37 -7.58
CA PHE A 300 -12.91 -13.10 -6.81
C PHE A 300 -13.23 -13.17 -5.31
N GLY A 301 -14.26 -12.49 -4.81
CA GLY A 301 -14.53 -12.44 -3.37
C GLY A 301 -15.20 -13.66 -2.78
N LYS A 302 -15.66 -13.53 -1.54
CA LYS A 302 -16.30 -14.61 -0.79
C LYS A 302 -17.45 -15.28 -1.55
N THR A 303 -18.32 -14.49 -2.18
CA THR A 303 -19.49 -14.95 -2.95
C THR A 303 -19.27 -14.92 -4.46
N ARG A 304 -18.03 -15.10 -4.93
CA ARG A 304 -17.69 -15.13 -6.36
C ARG A 304 -18.47 -16.21 -7.13
N PRO A 305 -18.82 -15.98 -8.41
CA PRO A 305 -19.43 -17.00 -9.28
C PRO A 305 -18.40 -18.06 -9.70
N ASP A 306 -18.91 -19.25 -10.03
CA ASP A 306 -18.11 -20.35 -10.59
C ASP A 306 -17.52 -20.00 -11.98
N GLY A 307 -16.70 -20.91 -12.51
CA GLY A 307 -16.05 -20.79 -13.81
C GLY A 307 -14.71 -20.05 -13.77
N GLY A 308 -13.93 -20.20 -14.84
CA GLY A 308 -12.61 -19.60 -14.95
C GLY A 308 -12.64 -18.08 -15.06
N CYS A 309 -11.61 -17.43 -14.54
CA CYS A 309 -11.38 -16.00 -14.76
C CYS A 309 -9.92 -15.66 -14.50
N VAL A 310 -9.28 -14.89 -15.37
CA VAL A 310 -7.94 -14.34 -15.14
C VAL A 310 -8.03 -12.84 -14.91
N VAL A 311 -7.40 -12.38 -13.83
CA VAL A 311 -7.14 -10.96 -13.60
C VAL A 311 -5.64 -10.71 -13.49
N VAL A 312 -5.14 -9.75 -14.29
CA VAL A 312 -3.79 -9.22 -14.15
C VAL A 312 -3.86 -7.96 -13.31
N ALA A 313 -3.07 -7.91 -12.25
CA ALA A 313 -3.10 -6.82 -11.29
C ALA A 313 -1.71 -6.46 -10.77
N THR A 314 -1.60 -5.28 -10.15
CA THR A 314 -0.44 -4.92 -9.32
C THR A 314 -0.76 -5.05 -7.84
N GLN A 315 0.10 -4.54 -6.97
CA GLN A 315 -0.03 -4.64 -5.51
C GLN A 315 -1.30 -3.98 -4.94
N THR A 316 -2.06 -3.22 -5.73
CA THR A 316 -3.30 -2.59 -5.26
C THR A 316 -4.31 -3.59 -4.72
N VAL A 317 -4.30 -4.82 -5.22
CA VAL A 317 -5.22 -5.87 -4.76
C VAL A 317 -4.81 -6.55 -3.44
N GLN A 318 -3.63 -6.21 -2.92
CA GLN A 318 -3.15 -6.72 -1.62
C GLN A 318 -3.77 -5.96 -0.45
N GLN A 319 -4.25 -4.73 -0.66
CA GLN A 319 -4.72 -3.88 0.43
C GLN A 319 -6.24 -3.81 0.45
N SER A 320 -6.82 -4.26 1.56
CA SER A 320 -8.23 -4.09 1.93
C SER A 320 -9.29 -4.74 1.00
N LEU A 321 -8.91 -5.38 -0.11
CA LEU A 321 -9.82 -6.20 -0.92
C LEU A 321 -9.92 -7.65 -0.40
N ASP A 322 -11.15 -8.16 -0.33
CA ASP A 322 -11.44 -9.55 0.01
C ASP A 322 -11.42 -10.44 -1.24
N LEU A 323 -10.24 -10.89 -1.65
CA LEU A 323 -10.07 -11.74 -2.85
C LEU A 323 -9.67 -13.18 -2.50
N ASP A 324 -10.14 -14.10 -3.32
CA ASP A 324 -9.95 -15.54 -3.20
C ASP A 324 -9.71 -16.14 -4.59
N ALA A 325 -8.44 -16.36 -4.92
CA ALA A 325 -7.98 -17.02 -6.13
C ALA A 325 -7.76 -18.53 -5.88
N ASP A 326 -7.82 -19.32 -6.93
CA ASP A 326 -7.52 -20.76 -6.91
C ASP A 326 -6.03 -21.04 -7.17
N VAL A 327 -5.38 -20.18 -7.96
CA VAL A 327 -3.94 -20.20 -8.23
C VAL A 327 -3.40 -18.78 -8.33
N LEU A 328 -2.17 -18.58 -7.85
CA LEU A 328 -1.49 -17.28 -7.85
C LEU A 328 -0.23 -17.34 -8.72
N PHE A 329 -0.14 -16.48 -9.72
CA PHE A 329 1.11 -16.17 -10.41
C PHE A 329 1.62 -14.85 -9.87
N THR A 330 2.87 -14.78 -9.43
CA THR A 330 3.37 -13.55 -8.82
C THR A 330 4.86 -13.36 -8.98
N ASP A 331 5.28 -12.14 -9.29
CA ASP A 331 6.69 -11.79 -9.37
C ASP A 331 7.42 -11.97 -8.03
N LEU A 332 8.72 -12.27 -8.11
CA LEU A 332 9.62 -12.24 -6.96
C LEU A 332 9.46 -10.90 -6.21
N CYS A 333 9.26 -11.00 -4.90
CA CYS A 333 9.05 -9.89 -4.00
C CYS A 333 9.56 -10.28 -2.61
N PRO A 334 9.69 -9.32 -1.67
CA PRO A 334 10.00 -9.61 -0.29
C PRO A 334 9.02 -10.62 0.34
N MET A 335 9.50 -11.46 1.26
CA MET A 335 8.71 -12.54 1.84
C MET A 335 7.44 -12.06 2.56
N ASP A 336 7.51 -10.93 3.25
CA ASP A 336 6.36 -10.30 3.90
C ASP A 336 5.29 -9.91 2.88
N VAL A 337 5.68 -9.33 1.75
CA VAL A 337 4.78 -9.04 0.62
C VAL A 337 4.23 -10.33 0.02
N LEU A 338 5.07 -11.35 -0.18
CA LEU A 338 4.63 -12.63 -0.73
C LEU A 338 3.56 -13.30 0.14
N LEU A 339 3.73 -13.28 1.47
CA LEU A 339 2.73 -13.78 2.42
C LEU A 339 1.42 -12.99 2.35
N GLN A 340 1.46 -11.68 2.14
CA GLN A 340 0.25 -10.88 1.92
C GLN A 340 -0.47 -11.26 0.62
N ARG A 341 0.28 -11.51 -0.47
CA ARG A 341 -0.26 -12.02 -1.74
C ARG A 341 -0.89 -13.40 -1.57
N ILE A 342 -0.23 -14.31 -0.84
CA ILE A 342 -0.76 -15.63 -0.46
C ILE A 342 -2.05 -15.51 0.37
N GLY A 343 -2.22 -14.42 1.13
CA GLY A 343 -3.46 -14.10 1.83
C GLY A 343 -4.69 -13.93 0.92
N ARG A 344 -4.51 -13.87 -0.41
CA ARG A 344 -5.55 -13.86 -1.45
C ARG A 344 -5.69 -15.18 -2.20
N LEU A 345 -4.80 -16.14 -1.97
CA LEU A 345 -4.87 -17.50 -2.52
C LEU A 345 -5.65 -18.38 -1.55
N HIS A 346 -6.72 -19.03 -1.97
CA HIS A 346 -7.52 -19.95 -1.14
C HIS A 346 -8.10 -19.31 0.14
N ARG A 347 -8.40 -18.00 0.08
CA ARG A 347 -8.76 -17.18 1.26
C ARG A 347 -9.97 -17.70 2.02
N HIS A 348 -11.00 -18.17 1.30
CA HIS A 348 -12.21 -18.73 1.90
C HIS A 348 -12.29 -20.25 1.70
N VAL A 349 -12.92 -20.94 2.64
CA VAL A 349 -13.17 -22.39 2.52
C VAL A 349 -14.26 -22.62 1.47
N ARG A 350 -13.94 -23.36 0.41
CA ARG A 350 -14.86 -23.73 -0.67
C ARG A 350 -14.33 -24.94 -1.45
N THR A 351 -15.21 -25.58 -2.21
CA THR A 351 -14.83 -26.55 -3.24
C THR A 351 -14.08 -25.83 -4.36
N ARG A 352 -12.94 -26.39 -4.77
CA ARG A 352 -12.09 -25.85 -5.83
C ARG A 352 -12.23 -26.68 -7.12
N PRO A 353 -11.96 -26.10 -8.30
CA PRO A 353 -11.91 -26.87 -9.54
C PRO A 353 -10.88 -28.01 -9.47
N GLN A 354 -11.07 -29.04 -10.28
CA GLN A 354 -10.14 -30.17 -10.36
C GLN A 354 -8.74 -29.66 -10.74
N GLY A 355 -7.70 -30.12 -10.03
CA GLY A 355 -6.32 -29.65 -10.21
C GLY A 355 -5.94 -28.43 -9.36
N PHE A 356 -6.90 -27.80 -8.68
CA PHE A 356 -6.69 -26.58 -7.86
C PHE A 356 -7.15 -26.74 -6.40
N ALA A 357 -7.23 -27.98 -5.91
CA ALA A 357 -7.54 -28.28 -4.51
C ALA A 357 -6.42 -27.83 -3.57
N ASP A 358 -5.17 -27.93 -4.02
CA ASP A 358 -4.00 -27.47 -3.29
C ASP A 358 -3.71 -26.00 -3.61
N ALA A 359 -3.26 -25.24 -2.60
CA ALA A 359 -2.92 -23.84 -2.79
C ALA A 359 -1.53 -23.72 -3.43
N ILE A 360 -1.49 -23.36 -4.72
CA ILE A 360 -0.25 -23.26 -5.49
C ILE A 360 0.06 -21.80 -5.84
N VAL A 361 1.33 -21.42 -5.61
CA VAL A 361 1.92 -20.16 -6.06
C VAL A 361 2.96 -20.46 -7.15
N HIS A 362 2.80 -19.85 -8.32
CA HIS A 362 3.83 -19.76 -9.34
C HIS A 362 4.62 -18.46 -9.16
N LEU A 363 5.78 -18.56 -8.52
CA LEU A 363 6.67 -17.41 -8.29
C LEU A 363 7.49 -17.14 -9.56
N LEU A 364 7.20 -16.03 -10.22
CA LEU A 364 7.88 -15.58 -11.43
C LEU A 364 9.24 -14.99 -11.01
N VAL A 365 10.31 -15.71 -11.35
CA VAL A 365 11.69 -15.33 -11.04
C VAL A 365 12.44 -15.00 -12.34
N PRO A 366 13.53 -14.22 -12.28
CA PRO A 366 14.38 -13.99 -13.43
C PRO A 366 14.82 -15.31 -14.08
N THR A 367 14.96 -15.29 -15.40
CA THR A 367 15.43 -16.46 -16.16
C THR A 367 16.79 -16.95 -15.65
N ASP A 368 17.67 -16.01 -15.30
CA ASP A 368 18.97 -16.31 -14.70
C ASP A 368 18.87 -16.34 -13.16
N ARG A 369 19.36 -17.42 -12.55
CA ARG A 369 19.46 -17.55 -11.08
C ARG A 369 20.65 -16.74 -10.52
N ASN A 370 20.68 -15.44 -10.80
CA ASN A 370 21.73 -14.54 -10.30
C ASN A 370 21.23 -13.10 -10.20
N LEU A 371 20.74 -12.70 -9.02
CA LEU A 371 20.35 -11.31 -8.76
C LEU A 371 21.54 -10.35 -8.65
N GLY A 372 22.77 -10.86 -8.49
CA GLY A 372 23.97 -10.04 -8.41
C GLY A 372 24.25 -9.27 -9.70
N THR A 373 23.74 -9.73 -10.85
CA THR A 373 23.82 -9.02 -12.14
C THR A 373 23.00 -7.73 -12.16
N LEU A 374 22.01 -7.62 -11.26
CA LEU A 374 21.20 -6.42 -11.07
C LEU A 374 21.91 -5.41 -10.16
N VAL A 375 23.05 -5.73 -9.55
CA VAL A 375 23.81 -4.75 -8.77
C VAL A 375 24.69 -3.93 -9.71
N ARG A 376 24.50 -2.61 -9.73
CA ARG A 376 25.33 -1.66 -10.49
C ARG A 376 26.69 -1.46 -9.81
N SER A 377 27.64 -0.89 -10.56
CA SER A 377 28.99 -0.59 -10.05
C SER A 377 29.04 0.43 -8.92
N ASP A 378 27.95 1.15 -8.65
CA ASP A 378 27.78 2.08 -7.54
C ASP A 378 26.99 1.46 -6.35
N GLY A 379 26.65 0.17 -6.43
CA GLY A 379 25.89 -0.56 -5.42
C GLY A 379 24.38 -0.37 -5.52
N ARG A 380 23.86 0.44 -6.44
CA ARG A 380 22.41 0.57 -6.63
C ARG A 380 21.84 -0.63 -7.37
N GLY A 381 20.58 -0.94 -7.11
CA GLY A 381 19.83 -1.89 -7.93
C GLY A 381 19.64 -1.33 -9.35
N ARG A 382 19.80 -2.19 -10.34
CA ARG A 382 19.33 -1.98 -11.71
C ARG A 382 17.85 -2.37 -11.73
N HIS A 383 17.03 -1.49 -12.28
CA HIS A 383 15.60 -1.73 -12.40
C HIS A 383 15.36 -2.90 -13.35
N HIS A 384 14.65 -3.93 -12.87
CA HIS A 384 14.30 -5.11 -13.66
C HIS A 384 12.97 -5.69 -13.16
N HIS A 385 11.86 -5.42 -13.86
CA HIS A 385 10.51 -5.87 -13.48
C HIS A 385 10.17 -5.60 -11.99
N GLY A 386 10.51 -4.41 -11.50
CA GLY A 386 10.31 -4.00 -10.10
C GLY A 386 11.40 -4.44 -9.12
N LEU A 387 12.29 -5.36 -9.50
CA LEU A 387 13.46 -5.71 -8.72
C LEU A 387 14.50 -4.59 -8.81
N GLY A 388 15.04 -4.15 -7.67
CA GLY A 388 15.98 -3.04 -7.60
C GLY A 388 15.36 -1.66 -7.79
N SER A 389 14.03 -1.56 -7.91
CA SER A 389 13.27 -0.30 -8.03
C SER A 389 12.13 -0.22 -7.02
N VAL A 390 11.04 -0.98 -7.25
CA VAL A 390 9.90 -1.12 -6.33
C VAL A 390 10.35 -1.80 -5.03
N TYR A 391 11.24 -2.78 -5.15
CA TYR A 391 11.94 -3.42 -4.03
C TYR A 391 13.44 -3.21 -4.22
N ASP A 392 13.98 -2.20 -3.55
CA ASP A 392 15.35 -1.71 -3.72
C ASP A 392 16.41 -2.62 -3.09
N ASP A 393 16.10 -3.28 -1.97
CA ASP A 393 16.99 -4.20 -1.29
C ASP A 393 17.01 -5.60 -1.93
N LEU A 394 17.94 -5.81 -2.87
CA LEU A 394 18.14 -7.10 -3.53
C LEU A 394 18.54 -8.21 -2.56
N ARG A 395 19.06 -7.89 -1.36
CA ARG A 395 19.43 -8.91 -0.35
C ARG A 395 18.19 -9.59 0.19
N VAL A 396 17.11 -8.84 0.40
CA VAL A 396 15.81 -9.39 0.84
C VAL A 396 15.21 -10.28 -0.25
N LEU A 397 15.33 -9.88 -1.52
CA LEU A 397 14.85 -10.68 -2.65
C LEU A 397 15.66 -11.98 -2.81
N GLU A 398 16.98 -11.92 -2.69
CA GLU A 398 17.85 -13.11 -2.71
C GLU A 398 17.55 -14.03 -1.52
N ALA A 399 17.35 -13.47 -0.32
CA ALA A 399 16.96 -14.25 0.86
C ALA A 399 15.62 -14.96 0.64
N THR A 400 14.65 -14.27 0.04
CA THR A 400 13.35 -14.83 -0.30
C THR A 400 13.47 -15.97 -1.30
N TRP A 401 14.25 -15.78 -2.38
CA TRP A 401 14.47 -16.81 -3.39
C TRP A 401 15.16 -18.05 -2.79
N ARG A 402 16.23 -17.87 -2.02
CA ARG A 402 16.92 -18.96 -1.30
C ARG A 402 16.00 -19.68 -0.32
N CYS A 403 15.14 -18.96 0.38
CA CYS A 403 14.19 -19.56 1.31
C CYS A 403 13.24 -20.53 0.61
N ILE A 404 12.75 -20.16 -0.58
CA ILE A 404 11.85 -20.97 -1.40
C ILE A 404 12.57 -22.19 -1.99
N GLU A 405 13.85 -22.04 -2.36
CA GLU A 405 14.68 -23.15 -2.84
C GLU A 405 14.91 -24.21 -1.75
N ARG A 406 15.05 -23.80 -0.48
CA ARG A 406 15.21 -24.71 0.65
C ARG A 406 13.93 -25.46 1.00
N SER A 407 12.78 -24.78 0.97
CA SER A 407 11.48 -25.42 1.17
C SER A 407 10.40 -24.73 0.35
N ARG A 408 9.73 -25.53 -0.47
CA ARG A 408 8.60 -25.11 -1.31
C ARG A 408 7.24 -25.33 -0.65
N GLN A 409 7.18 -26.09 0.45
CA GLN A 409 5.93 -26.42 1.14
C GLN A 409 5.88 -25.64 2.44
N TRP A 410 4.87 -24.80 2.60
CA TRP A 410 4.69 -23.94 3.76
C TRP A 410 3.35 -24.17 4.43
N VAL A 411 3.34 -24.11 5.75
CA VAL A 411 2.16 -24.25 6.59
C VAL A 411 1.84 -22.89 7.19
N ILE A 412 0.83 -22.21 6.67
CA ILE A 412 0.43 -20.86 7.11
C ILE A 412 -0.69 -20.98 8.15
N PRO A 413 -0.61 -20.32 9.33
CA PRO A 413 0.38 -19.30 9.73
C PRO A 413 1.66 -19.82 10.39
N GLY A 414 1.82 -21.12 10.63
CA GLY A 414 2.91 -21.69 11.43
C GLY A 414 4.33 -21.32 10.94
N ASP A 415 4.53 -21.24 9.64
CA ASP A 415 5.82 -20.89 9.02
C ASP A 415 6.04 -19.38 8.89
N CYS A 416 5.01 -18.53 9.05
CA CYS A 416 5.10 -17.10 8.75
C CYS A 416 6.24 -16.41 9.50
N ARG A 417 6.41 -16.68 10.80
CA ARG A 417 7.49 -16.06 11.58
C ARG A 417 8.85 -16.42 11.03
N ARG A 418 9.11 -17.72 10.83
CA ARG A 418 10.38 -18.22 10.32
C ARG A 418 10.69 -17.63 8.94
N LEU A 419 9.72 -17.68 8.02
CA LEU A 419 9.86 -17.16 6.66
C LEU A 419 10.22 -15.66 6.64
N VAL A 420 9.53 -14.85 7.44
CA VAL A 420 9.83 -13.41 7.55
C VAL A 420 11.22 -13.19 8.13
N GLU A 421 11.52 -13.73 9.32
CA GLU A 421 12.80 -13.42 9.98
C GLU A 421 14.02 -13.90 9.18
N GLU A 422 13.93 -15.06 8.53
CA GLU A 422 15.02 -15.59 7.67
C GLU A 422 15.30 -14.73 6.44
N THR A 423 14.42 -13.79 6.10
CA THR A 423 14.50 -13.00 4.86
C THR A 423 14.65 -11.51 5.07
N VAL A 424 14.34 -11.00 6.27
CA VAL A 424 14.41 -9.55 6.57
C VAL A 424 15.34 -9.20 7.73
N HIS A 425 15.71 -10.18 8.57
CA HIS A 425 16.56 -9.92 9.73
C HIS A 425 17.99 -9.62 9.31
N SER A 426 18.65 -8.63 9.95
CA SER A 426 19.96 -8.15 9.48
C SER A 426 21.01 -9.25 9.46
N ASP A 427 21.01 -10.17 10.43
CA ASP A 427 21.99 -11.27 10.46
C ASP A 427 21.87 -12.21 9.27
N ALA A 428 20.63 -12.48 8.81
CA ALA A 428 20.37 -13.30 7.64
C ALA A 428 20.86 -12.59 6.37
N LEU A 429 20.56 -11.29 6.24
CA LEU A 429 21.04 -10.47 5.13
C LEU A 429 22.56 -10.33 5.12
N ALA A 430 23.18 -10.15 6.28
CA ALA A 430 24.63 -10.08 6.43
C ALA A 430 25.31 -11.41 6.08
N ALA A 431 24.65 -12.55 6.34
CA ALA A 431 25.16 -13.86 5.93
C ALA A 431 25.22 -13.98 4.39
N ILE A 432 24.17 -13.54 3.68
CA ILE A 432 24.15 -13.51 2.21
C ILE A 432 25.30 -12.64 1.68
N VAL A 433 25.51 -11.46 2.25
CA VAL A 433 26.58 -10.55 1.84
C VAL A 433 27.97 -11.18 2.06
N ARG A 434 28.21 -11.81 3.22
CA ARG A 434 29.48 -12.51 3.50
C ARG A 434 29.75 -13.67 2.55
N GLU A 435 28.71 -14.38 2.14
CA GLU A 435 28.83 -15.53 1.24
C GLU A 435 29.09 -15.10 -0.21
N LEU A 436 28.32 -14.13 -0.72
CA LEU A 436 28.36 -13.75 -2.13
C LEU A 436 29.44 -12.70 -2.43
N GLY A 437 29.80 -11.86 -1.47
CA GLY A 437 30.84 -10.84 -1.58
C GLY A 437 30.64 -9.86 -2.76
N GLY A 438 31.71 -9.13 -3.07
CA GLY A 438 31.81 -8.31 -4.28
C GLY A 438 30.66 -7.30 -4.45
N PRO A 439 29.83 -7.39 -5.51
CA PRO A 439 28.71 -6.47 -5.71
C PRO A 439 27.76 -6.40 -4.51
N TRP A 440 27.56 -7.51 -3.78
CA TRP A 440 26.64 -7.56 -2.64
C TRP A 440 27.11 -6.73 -1.44
N GLU A 441 28.41 -6.57 -1.24
CA GLU A 441 28.95 -5.71 -0.18
C GLU A 441 28.66 -4.24 -0.49
N LEU A 442 28.90 -3.83 -1.74
CA LEU A 442 28.62 -2.47 -2.19
C LEU A 442 27.12 -2.17 -2.15
N HIS A 443 26.29 -3.13 -2.55
CA HIS A 443 24.85 -3.02 -2.44
C HIS A 443 24.38 -2.90 -0.99
N ALA A 444 24.91 -3.73 -0.08
CA ALA A 444 24.60 -3.65 1.33
C ALA A 444 24.96 -2.28 1.93
N GLN A 445 26.12 -1.72 1.58
CA GLN A 445 26.54 -0.39 2.00
C GLN A 445 25.59 0.69 1.47
N ASN A 446 25.22 0.61 0.19
CA ASN A 446 24.28 1.56 -0.42
C ASN A 446 22.90 1.51 0.24
N VAL A 447 22.33 0.32 0.46
CA VAL A 447 21.00 0.18 1.08
C VAL A 447 21.02 0.64 2.55
N ILE A 448 21.99 0.15 3.35
CA ILE A 448 22.10 0.55 4.77
C ILE A 448 22.37 2.05 4.90
N GLY A 449 23.22 2.61 4.04
CA GLY A 449 23.49 4.04 3.96
C GLY A 449 22.26 4.84 3.55
N GLY A 450 21.48 4.35 2.59
CA GLY A 450 20.21 4.94 2.15
C GLY A 450 19.17 4.98 3.26
N VAL A 451 18.93 3.85 3.93
CA VAL A 451 18.03 3.74 5.10
C VAL A 451 18.44 4.70 6.21
N SER A 452 19.73 4.72 6.55
CA SER A 452 20.27 5.63 7.58
C SER A 452 20.14 7.10 7.18
N GLY A 453 20.39 7.41 5.90
CA GLY A 453 20.21 8.74 5.33
C GLY A 453 18.76 9.20 5.37
N GLN A 454 17.82 8.36 4.97
CA GLN A 454 16.38 8.64 5.05
C GLN A 454 15.93 8.89 6.49
N ALA A 455 16.33 8.03 7.44
CA ALA A 455 16.04 8.23 8.86
C ALA A 455 16.61 9.56 9.38
N ARG A 456 17.86 9.91 9.02
CA ARG A 456 18.47 11.19 9.41
C ARG A 456 17.74 12.39 8.80
N ILE A 457 17.31 12.27 7.55
CA ILE A 457 16.52 13.30 6.88
C ILE A 457 15.15 13.47 7.55
N ALA A 458 14.53 12.39 8.01
CA ALA A 458 13.31 12.45 8.82
C ALA A 458 13.55 13.23 10.11
N GLU A 459 14.61 12.92 10.86
CA GLU A 459 14.97 13.62 12.11
C GLU A 459 15.14 15.12 11.94
N LEU A 460 15.78 15.56 10.85
CA LEU A 460 15.94 16.99 10.54
C LEU A 460 14.59 17.71 10.33
N GLY A 461 13.56 16.96 9.94
CA GLY A 461 12.20 17.47 9.77
C GLY A 461 11.34 17.42 11.02
N LEU A 462 11.81 16.83 12.13
CA LEU A 462 11.01 16.69 13.35
C LEU A 462 10.97 17.98 14.18
N VAL A 463 9.85 18.22 14.87
CA VAL A 463 9.73 19.29 15.86
C VAL A 463 10.62 18.96 17.05
N ASP A 464 11.57 19.84 17.37
CA ASP A 464 12.44 19.67 18.53
C ASP A 464 11.72 20.14 19.81
N ARG A 465 11.02 19.23 20.47
CA ARG A 465 10.16 19.57 21.62
C ARG A 465 10.95 20.00 22.87
N ALA A 466 12.28 19.91 22.87
CA ALA A 466 13.11 20.42 23.96
C ALA A 466 13.34 21.93 23.87
N LYS A 467 13.10 22.56 22.71
CA LYS A 467 13.22 24.00 22.52
C LYS A 467 11.89 24.72 22.75
N PRO A 468 11.90 25.95 23.29
CA PRO A 468 10.70 26.79 23.34
C PRO A 468 10.13 27.02 21.94
N TYR A 469 8.80 26.96 21.80
CA TYR A 469 8.11 27.13 20.51
C TYR A 469 8.51 28.41 19.77
N ALA A 470 8.63 29.54 20.49
CA ALA A 470 9.00 30.83 19.91
C ALA A 470 10.44 30.88 19.36
N ALA A 471 11.30 29.93 19.74
CA ALA A 471 12.69 29.86 19.30
C ALA A 471 12.88 28.93 18.08
N GLN A 472 11.80 28.39 17.51
CA GLN A 472 11.86 27.46 16.39
C GLN A 472 11.41 28.11 15.07
N PRO A 473 12.30 28.22 14.07
CA PRO A 473 11.90 28.53 12.71
C PRO A 473 11.25 27.29 12.07
N PHE A 474 10.03 27.44 11.56
CA PHE A 474 9.39 26.40 10.73
C PHE A 474 9.89 26.55 9.29
N ALA A 475 10.42 25.48 8.71
CA ALA A 475 10.78 25.44 7.30
C ALA A 475 9.52 25.57 6.41
N SER A 476 9.69 25.79 5.10
CA SER A 476 8.55 25.84 4.19
C SER A 476 7.83 24.48 4.09
N ASP A 477 6.56 24.44 4.49
CA ASP A 477 5.70 23.24 4.57
C ASP A 477 5.75 22.36 3.31
N ARG A 478 5.90 22.98 2.12
CA ARG A 478 5.85 22.31 0.81
C ARG A 478 6.86 21.17 0.62
N LYS A 479 8.07 21.27 1.18
CA LYS A 479 9.13 20.25 0.96
C LYS A 479 8.95 19.00 1.82
N ILE A 480 8.28 19.15 2.98
CA ILE A 480 8.04 18.04 3.91
C ILE A 480 6.80 17.26 3.46
N GLN A 481 5.74 17.96 3.03
CA GLN A 481 4.51 17.33 2.52
C GLN A 481 4.73 16.48 1.27
N SER A 482 5.57 16.93 0.32
CA SER A 482 5.87 16.18 -0.90
C SER A 482 6.55 14.82 -0.64
N ARG A 483 7.18 14.63 0.52
CA ARG A 483 7.84 13.38 0.93
C ARG A 483 6.91 12.38 1.60
N LEU A 484 5.75 12.81 2.07
CA LEU A 484 4.70 11.94 2.62
C LEU A 484 3.65 11.56 1.55
N GLY A 485 4.02 11.58 0.27
CA GLY A 485 3.14 11.11 -0.80
C GLY A 485 2.12 12.14 -1.33
N GLU A 486 2.23 13.44 -0.99
CA GLU A 486 1.46 14.52 -1.64
C GLU A 486 2.16 15.09 -2.90
N GLY A 487 3.15 14.38 -3.45
CA GLY A 487 3.88 14.81 -4.66
C GLY A 487 3.12 14.63 -5.97
N ASP A 488 2.07 13.80 -5.99
CA ASP A 488 1.22 13.60 -7.16
C ASP A 488 0.42 14.88 -7.45
N ARG A 489 0.35 15.26 -8.72
CA ARG A 489 -0.39 16.44 -9.16
C ARG A 489 -1.77 16.07 -9.65
N LEU A 490 -2.77 16.82 -9.18
CA LEU A 490 -4.11 16.77 -9.73
C LEU A 490 -4.15 17.58 -11.03
N VAL A 491 -4.66 16.96 -12.08
CA VAL A 491 -4.88 17.57 -13.38
C VAL A 491 -6.38 17.63 -13.61
N SER A 492 -6.90 18.84 -13.72
CA SER A 492 -8.31 19.13 -13.94
C SER A 492 -8.61 19.30 -15.43
N PHE A 493 -9.83 18.96 -15.82
CA PHE A 493 -10.31 19.08 -17.20
C PHE A 493 -11.42 20.12 -17.26
N ALA A 494 -11.35 21.04 -18.24
CA ALA A 494 -12.34 22.10 -18.41
C ALA A 494 -13.76 21.55 -18.67
N THR A 495 -13.86 20.35 -19.23
CA THR A 495 -15.11 19.60 -19.41
C THR A 495 -14.86 18.17 -18.99
N ALA A 496 -15.74 17.62 -18.16
CA ALA A 496 -15.66 16.22 -17.77
C ALA A 496 -15.79 15.32 -19.01
N PHE A 497 -14.99 14.28 -19.07
CA PHE A 497 -15.03 13.29 -20.15
C PHE A 497 -15.61 11.97 -19.65
N VAL A 498 -16.15 11.16 -20.56
CA VAL A 498 -16.64 9.82 -20.25
C VAL A 498 -15.45 8.86 -20.27
N ALA A 499 -15.13 8.27 -19.11
CA ALA A 499 -14.06 7.29 -18.99
C ALA A 499 -14.44 5.93 -19.59
N ALA A 500 -13.46 5.03 -19.69
CA ALA A 500 -13.62 3.72 -20.32
C ALA A 500 -14.74 2.86 -19.69
N PHE A 501 -15.04 3.07 -18.40
CA PHE A 501 -16.08 2.35 -17.67
C PHE A 501 -17.40 3.13 -17.56
N GLY A 502 -17.51 4.29 -18.22
CA GLY A 502 -18.77 5.06 -18.31
C GLY A 502 -19.00 6.08 -17.20
N ASP A 503 -18.09 6.24 -16.25
CA ASP A 503 -18.15 7.33 -15.27
C ASP A 503 -17.61 8.64 -15.89
N ASN A 504 -18.17 9.78 -15.46
CA ASN A 504 -17.64 11.08 -15.84
C ASN A 504 -16.42 11.41 -14.97
N VAL A 505 -15.33 11.83 -15.61
CA VAL A 505 -14.08 12.19 -14.95
C VAL A 505 -13.70 13.62 -15.32
N ASP A 506 -13.45 14.44 -14.31
CA ASP A 506 -13.05 15.84 -14.41
C ASP A 506 -11.65 16.09 -13.81
N VAL A 507 -11.09 15.12 -13.08
CA VAL A 507 -9.77 15.20 -12.47
C VAL A 507 -9.03 13.86 -12.54
N LEU A 508 -7.74 13.90 -12.89
CA LEU A 508 -6.79 12.78 -12.82
C LEU A 508 -5.64 13.10 -11.86
N SER A 509 -5.04 12.08 -11.26
CA SER A 509 -3.82 12.21 -10.45
C SER A 509 -2.62 11.73 -11.26
N LEU A 510 -1.67 12.62 -11.52
CA LEU A 510 -0.41 12.33 -12.20
C LEU A 510 0.70 12.15 -11.17
N ARG A 511 1.57 11.16 -11.42
CA ARG A 511 2.76 10.96 -10.60
C ARG A 511 3.66 12.19 -10.63
N ALA A 512 4.30 12.49 -9.50
CA ALA A 512 5.25 13.60 -9.40
C ALA A 512 6.28 13.62 -10.56
N ALA A 513 6.85 12.46 -10.90
CA ALA A 513 7.84 12.31 -11.97
C ALA A 513 7.29 12.69 -13.37
N TRP A 514 5.99 12.46 -13.62
CA TRP A 514 5.33 12.81 -14.88
C TRP A 514 4.99 14.29 -14.97
N SER A 515 4.83 14.95 -13.82
CA SER A 515 4.51 16.38 -13.71
C SER A 515 5.71 17.33 -13.61
N ARG A 516 6.96 16.85 -13.74
CA ARG A 516 8.17 17.68 -13.54
C ARG A 516 8.26 18.90 -14.48
N GLY A 517 7.64 18.83 -15.66
CA GLY A 517 7.59 19.95 -16.62
C GLY A 517 6.50 20.99 -16.33
N ALA A 518 5.56 20.71 -15.42
CA ALA A 518 4.42 21.57 -15.16
C ALA A 518 4.77 22.71 -14.18
N GLY A 519 4.37 23.94 -14.52
CA GLY A 519 4.55 25.10 -13.64
C GLY A 519 3.81 24.93 -12.31
N PRO A 520 4.24 25.56 -11.19
CA PRO A 520 3.65 25.33 -9.87
C PRO A 520 2.16 25.72 -9.72
N GLU A 521 1.62 26.50 -10.66
CA GLU A 521 0.20 26.90 -10.72
C GLU A 521 -0.56 26.21 -11.87
N GLU A 522 0.11 25.33 -12.61
CA GLU A 522 -0.49 24.61 -13.73
C GLU A 522 -1.31 23.43 -13.18
N GLU A 523 -2.64 23.56 -13.29
CA GLU A 523 -3.62 22.59 -12.76
C GLU A 523 -4.57 22.05 -13.83
N MET A 524 -4.53 22.57 -15.06
CA MET A 524 -5.49 22.25 -16.12
C MET A 524 -4.82 21.57 -17.31
N ALA A 525 -5.45 20.50 -17.82
CA ALA A 525 -5.01 19.83 -19.03
C ALA A 525 -5.25 20.69 -20.29
N THR A 526 -4.37 20.57 -21.27
CA THR A 526 -4.51 21.18 -22.60
C THR A 526 -4.60 20.09 -23.68
N ASP A 527 -4.93 20.48 -24.92
CA ASP A 527 -4.97 19.58 -26.09
C ASP A 527 -5.76 18.28 -25.84
N VAL A 528 -6.93 18.42 -25.22
CA VAL A 528 -7.76 17.27 -24.84
C VAL A 528 -8.50 16.74 -26.07
N GLU A 529 -8.16 15.52 -26.49
CA GLU A 529 -8.81 14.83 -27.60
C GLU A 529 -9.60 13.62 -27.09
N GLN A 530 -10.89 13.57 -27.40
CA GLN A 530 -11.77 12.49 -26.97
C GLN A 530 -11.53 11.22 -27.79
N LEU A 531 -11.32 10.09 -27.12
CA LEU A 531 -11.30 8.76 -27.72
C LEU A 531 -12.67 8.09 -27.58
N ALA A 532 -12.87 7.00 -28.32
CA ALA A 532 -14.07 6.17 -28.20
C ALA A 532 -14.32 5.68 -26.76
N ARG A 533 -13.25 5.41 -25.99
CA ARG A 533 -13.30 4.98 -24.58
C ARG A 533 -12.12 5.54 -23.78
N GLY A 534 -11.97 6.86 -23.75
CA GLY A 534 -10.87 7.54 -23.06
C GLY A 534 -10.56 8.92 -23.62
N ILE A 535 -9.37 9.44 -23.32
CA ILE A 535 -8.87 10.72 -23.83
C ILE A 535 -7.36 10.69 -24.09
N HIS A 536 -6.90 11.55 -25.00
CA HIS A 536 -5.54 12.08 -25.02
C HIS A 536 -5.55 13.48 -24.42
N PHE A 537 -4.46 13.87 -23.76
CA PHE A 537 -4.30 15.24 -23.26
C PHE A 537 -2.82 15.58 -23.05
N THR A 538 -2.53 16.87 -22.97
CA THR A 538 -1.22 17.42 -22.63
C THR A 538 -1.26 18.01 -21.21
N PHE A 539 -0.19 17.81 -20.45
CA PHE A 539 0.03 18.49 -19.17
C PHE A 539 1.53 18.69 -18.91
N GLY A 540 1.96 19.89 -18.53
CA GLY A 540 3.37 20.19 -18.31
C GLY A 540 4.26 19.91 -19.53
N GLY A 541 3.72 20.15 -20.73
CA GLY A 541 4.40 19.92 -22.01
C GLY A 541 4.57 18.47 -22.45
N ARG A 542 3.92 17.50 -21.77
CA ARG A 542 3.98 16.06 -22.10
C ARG A 542 2.60 15.53 -22.47
N ARG A 543 2.55 14.58 -23.39
CA ARG A 543 1.29 13.95 -23.83
C ARG A 543 0.99 12.68 -23.04
N PHE A 544 -0.27 12.50 -22.70
CA PHE A 544 -0.78 11.36 -21.93
C PHE A 544 -1.99 10.76 -22.61
N VAL A 545 -2.27 9.50 -22.28
CA VAL A 545 -3.51 8.81 -22.64
C VAL A 545 -4.14 8.19 -21.41
N TYR A 546 -5.46 8.29 -21.32
CA TYR A 546 -6.28 7.67 -20.30
C TYR A 546 -7.40 6.85 -20.95
N ASP A 547 -7.38 5.53 -20.76
CA ASP A 547 -8.39 4.62 -21.32
C ASP A 547 -8.59 3.38 -20.41
N ARG A 548 -9.08 2.26 -20.97
CA ARG A 548 -9.28 0.99 -20.25
C ARG A 548 -8.02 0.44 -19.58
N LEU A 549 -6.82 0.80 -20.04
CA LEU A 549 -5.53 0.41 -19.45
C LEU A 549 -5.02 1.45 -18.44
N GLY A 550 -5.84 2.43 -18.10
CA GLY A 550 -5.51 3.52 -17.19
C GLY A 550 -4.57 4.57 -17.80
N LEU A 551 -4.09 5.45 -16.92
CA LEU A 551 -3.23 6.58 -17.26
C LEU A 551 -1.81 6.14 -17.59
N ARG A 552 -1.29 6.61 -18.73
CA ARG A 552 0.10 6.40 -19.15
C ARG A 552 0.60 7.54 -20.04
N PRO A 553 1.92 7.78 -20.10
CA PRO A 553 2.52 8.66 -21.11
C PRO A 553 2.23 8.17 -22.52
N HIS A 554 2.18 9.08 -23.49
CA HIS A 554 2.08 8.73 -24.90
C HIS A 554 3.39 8.09 -25.40
N ILE A 555 3.31 7.11 -26.31
CA ILE A 555 4.44 6.25 -26.73
C ILE A 555 5.65 7.05 -27.24
N GLU A 556 5.43 8.22 -27.85
CA GLU A 556 6.49 9.09 -28.38
C GLU A 556 7.36 9.76 -27.29
N ASP A 557 6.88 9.86 -26.04
CA ASP A 557 7.57 10.52 -24.94
C ASP A 557 8.34 9.54 -24.02
N VAL A 558 8.26 8.22 -24.28
CA VAL A 558 8.82 7.13 -23.44
C VAL A 558 10.35 7.09 -23.44
N VAL A 559 11.00 7.61 -24.48
CA VAL A 559 12.48 7.57 -24.66
C VAL A 559 13.25 8.36 -23.58
N SER A 560 12.56 9.09 -22.71
CA SER A 560 13.17 9.90 -21.64
C SER A 560 12.93 9.40 -20.21
N VAL A 561 12.23 8.27 -20.00
CA VAL A 561 11.64 7.90 -18.69
C VAL A 561 12.18 6.58 -18.09
N GLU A 562 13.04 5.83 -18.77
CA GLU A 562 13.53 4.51 -18.31
C GLU A 562 14.22 4.52 -16.93
N ASP A 563 14.63 5.68 -16.40
CA ASP A 563 15.30 5.80 -15.10
C ASP A 563 14.38 6.06 -13.87
N ASP A 564 13.07 6.31 -14.04
CA ASP A 564 12.19 6.80 -12.94
C ASP A 564 10.99 5.87 -12.62
N ASP A 565 10.97 4.63 -13.12
CA ASP A 565 9.78 3.74 -13.12
C ASP A 565 9.53 2.91 -11.84
N ALA A 566 9.92 3.42 -10.66
CA ALA A 566 9.53 2.86 -9.35
C ALA A 566 8.19 3.46 -8.85
#